data_AF-A0A1A8EPI9-F1
#
_entry.id   AF-A0A1A8EPI9-F1
#
_cell.length_a   1.000
_cell.length_b   1.000
_cell.length_c   1.000
_cell.angle_alpha   90.00
_cell.angle_beta   90.00
_cell.angle_gamma   90.00
#
_symmetry.space_group_name_H-M   'P 1'
#
loop_
_entity.id
_entity.type
_entity.pdbx_description
1 polymer ?
#
loop_
_entity_poly.entity_id
_entity_poly.type
_entity_poly.pdbx_seq_one_letter_code
_entity_poly.pdbx_strand_id
1 'polypeptide(L)'
;SCVQKAVSLLRDTDNVASRSMQRVQILLMLLSAGQNSTGADFQRVLLIRLAETVAQREELMRAPKEWANLEATKRQALQEGGTLRHTLWRRLQSTVTPILATMLEVMDRYSNLDLLSGDRLSQGLIQLWVDILADSQILHLAPPENPR
;
A
#
# COMPACT_ATOMS: atom_id res chain seq x y z
N SER A 1 -3.07 -2.74 -8.70
CA SER A 1 -2.74 -1.63 -9.62
C SER A 1 -2.09 -0.41 -8.93
N CYS A 2 -2.00 -0.34 -7.59
CA CYS A 2 -1.32 0.76 -6.90
C CYS A 2 0.17 0.50 -6.61
N VAL A 3 0.62 -0.76 -6.68
CA VAL A 3 1.99 -1.18 -6.31
C VAL A 3 3.06 -0.36 -7.00
N GLN A 4 3.04 -0.27 -8.34
CA GLN A 4 4.07 0.47 -9.08
C GLN A 4 4.08 1.96 -8.73
N LYS A 5 2.90 2.58 -8.59
CA LYS A 5 2.80 4.00 -8.21
C LYS A 5 3.29 4.23 -6.79
N ALA A 6 2.93 3.36 -5.86
CA ALA A 6 3.37 3.45 -4.47
C ALA A 6 4.89 3.33 -4.39
N VAL A 7 5.48 2.30 -5.02
CA VAL A 7 6.94 2.11 -5.08
C VAL A 7 7.66 3.30 -5.71
N SER A 8 7.07 3.94 -6.73
CA SER A 8 7.67 5.13 -7.36
C SER A 8 7.77 6.35 -6.44
N LEU A 9 7.04 6.36 -5.32
CA LEU A 9 7.09 7.42 -4.32
C LEU A 9 8.18 7.18 -3.25
N LEU A 10 8.74 5.98 -3.17
CA LEU A 10 9.79 5.65 -2.21
C LEU A 10 11.10 6.32 -2.62
N ARG A 11 11.86 6.78 -1.63
CA ARG A 11 13.19 7.35 -1.83
C ARG A 11 14.24 6.44 -1.21
N ASP A 12 15.21 6.04 -2.00
CA ASP A 12 16.41 5.38 -1.52
C ASP A 12 17.37 6.44 -0.94
N THR A 13 18.18 6.07 0.04
CA THR A 13 19.19 6.98 0.61
C THR A 13 20.18 7.43 -0.46
N ASP A 14 20.61 8.69 -0.40
CA ASP A 14 21.61 9.25 -1.30
C ASP A 14 22.85 8.34 -1.32
N ASN A 15 23.28 7.93 -2.51
CA ASN A 15 24.38 6.98 -2.84
C ASN A 15 24.02 5.50 -3.00
N VAL A 16 22.76 5.08 -2.90
CA VAL A 16 22.34 3.70 -3.25
C VAL A 16 21.60 3.69 -4.58
N ALA A 17 21.92 2.72 -5.44
CA ALA A 17 21.17 2.50 -6.69
C ALA A 17 19.70 2.20 -6.37
N SER A 18 18.77 2.76 -7.15
CA SER A 18 17.34 2.59 -6.86
C SER A 18 16.93 1.12 -6.86
N ARG A 19 16.19 0.71 -5.83
CA ARG A 19 15.68 -0.66 -5.68
C ARG A 19 14.21 -0.82 -6.11
N SER A 20 13.65 0.17 -6.80
CA SER A 20 12.24 0.21 -7.19
C SER A 20 11.79 -1.00 -8.00
N MET A 21 12.61 -1.49 -8.93
CA MET A 21 12.25 -2.65 -9.74
C MET A 21 12.20 -3.94 -8.90
N GLN A 22 13.16 -4.11 -8.00
CA GLN A 22 13.22 -5.25 -7.08
C GLN A 22 12.01 -5.26 -6.14
N ARG A 23 11.67 -4.11 -5.55
CA ARG A 23 10.45 -3.96 -4.73
C ARG A 23 9.20 -4.39 -5.48
N VAL A 24 9.03 -3.92 -6.73
CA VAL A 24 7.87 -4.28 -7.55
C VAL A 24 7.82 -5.79 -7.80
N GLN A 25 8.95 -6.43 -8.12
CA GLN A 25 9.00 -7.88 -8.35
C GLN A 25 8.61 -8.68 -7.10
N ILE A 26 9.19 -8.33 -5.94
CA ILE A 26 8.89 -9.00 -4.67
C ILE A 26 7.41 -8.83 -4.30
N LEU A 27 6.89 -7.60 -4.39
CA LEU A 27 5.50 -7.31 -4.05
C LEU A 27 4.52 -7.99 -5.01
N LEU A 28 4.80 -8.04 -6.31
CA LEU A 28 3.95 -8.76 -7.25
C LEU A 28 3.95 -10.27 -6.99
N MET A 29 5.08 -10.83 -6.58
CA MET A 29 5.17 -12.24 -6.15
C MET A 29 4.32 -12.47 -4.90
N LEU A 30 4.50 -11.66 -3.84
CA LEU A 30 3.76 -11.79 -2.59
C LEU A 30 2.25 -11.56 -2.75
N LEU A 31 1.85 -10.70 -3.68
CA LEU A 31 0.43 -10.37 -3.96
C LEU A 31 -0.19 -11.25 -5.04
N SER A 32 0.57 -12.17 -5.65
CA SER A 32 0.02 -13.11 -6.63
C SER A 32 -0.77 -14.19 -5.90
N ALA A 33 -2.09 -14.22 -6.14
CA ALA A 33 -2.98 -15.17 -5.50
C ALA A 33 -2.61 -16.63 -5.87
N GLY A 34 -2.41 -17.48 -4.87
CA GLY A 34 -2.39 -18.94 -5.03
C GLY A 34 -1.01 -19.60 -5.18
N GLN A 35 0.10 -18.93 -4.89
CA GLN A 35 1.43 -19.54 -5.04
C GLN A 35 2.06 -20.08 -3.75
N ASN A 36 1.79 -19.49 -2.58
CA ASN A 36 2.26 -20.01 -1.28
C ASN A 36 1.47 -19.40 -0.10
N SER A 37 1.54 -20.05 1.07
CA SER A 37 0.86 -19.60 2.30
C SER A 37 1.33 -18.23 2.75
N THR A 38 2.64 -17.95 2.63
CA THR A 38 3.26 -16.67 2.96
C THR A 38 2.63 -15.49 2.22
N GLY A 39 2.43 -15.61 0.90
CA GLY A 39 1.82 -14.55 0.09
C GLY A 39 0.37 -14.30 0.49
N ALA A 40 -0.38 -15.36 0.81
CA ALA A 40 -1.75 -15.22 1.29
C ALA A 40 -1.82 -14.49 2.64
N ASP A 41 -0.96 -14.82 3.59
CA ASP A 41 -0.90 -14.15 4.89
C ASP A 41 -0.42 -12.71 4.76
N PHE A 42 0.62 -12.47 3.96
CA PHE A 42 1.09 -11.11 3.66
C PHE A 42 -0.02 -10.26 3.04
N GLN A 43 -0.72 -10.77 2.03
CA GLN A 43 -1.81 -10.07 1.38
C GLN A 43 -2.96 -9.76 2.35
N ARG A 44 -3.33 -10.72 3.19
CA ARG A 44 -4.38 -10.55 4.22
C ARG A 44 -3.98 -9.45 5.20
N VAL A 45 -2.77 -9.53 5.75
CA VAL A 45 -2.27 -8.55 6.72
C VAL A 45 -2.18 -7.16 6.08
N LEU A 46 -1.59 -7.04 4.89
CA LEU A 46 -1.48 -5.76 4.18
C LEU A 46 -2.86 -5.14 3.93
N LEU A 47 -3.87 -5.94 3.56
CA LEU A 47 -5.23 -5.46 3.35
C LEU A 47 -5.88 -4.95 4.65
N ILE A 48 -5.70 -5.67 5.76
CA ILE A 48 -6.20 -5.26 7.08
C ILE A 48 -5.57 -3.93 7.47
N ARG A 49 -4.24 -3.83 7.41
CA ARG A 49 -3.52 -2.60 7.74
C ARG A 49 -3.96 -1.43 6.85
N LEU A 50 -4.16 -1.67 5.54
CA LEU A 50 -4.67 -0.66 4.61
C LEU A 50 -6.06 -0.17 5.00
N ALA A 51 -6.96 -1.08 5.35
CA ALA A 51 -8.31 -0.74 5.78
C ALA A 51 -8.29 0.08 7.08
N GLU A 52 -7.48 -0.31 8.07
CA GLU A 52 -7.31 0.41 9.32
C GLU A 52 -6.78 1.84 9.09
N THR A 53 -5.75 2.00 8.26
CA THR A 53 -5.19 3.34 7.98
C THR A 53 -6.17 4.21 7.19
N VAL A 54 -6.98 3.62 6.29
CA VAL A 54 -8.06 4.34 5.61
C VAL A 54 -9.13 4.77 6.63
N ALA A 55 -9.54 3.90 7.55
CA ALA A 55 -10.52 4.22 8.58
C ALA A 55 -10.05 5.37 9.49
N GLN A 56 -8.80 5.33 9.96
CA GLN A 56 -8.19 6.42 10.74
C GLN A 56 -8.18 7.75 9.96
N ARG A 57 -7.91 7.70 8.65
CA ARG A 57 -7.98 8.88 7.80
C ARG A 57 -9.41 9.41 7.69
N GLU A 58 -10.40 8.51 7.56
CA GLU A 58 -11.81 8.87 7.44
C GLU A 58 -12.34 9.58 8.70
N GLU A 59 -11.81 9.29 9.89
CA GLU A 59 -12.13 10.02 11.13
C GLU A 59 -11.77 11.51 11.07
N LEU A 60 -10.77 11.88 10.25
CA LEU A 60 -10.34 13.27 10.04
C LEU A 60 -11.10 13.96 8.90
N MET A 61 -11.98 13.24 8.20
CA MET A 61 -12.74 13.78 7.08
C MET A 61 -14.10 14.31 7.53
N ARG A 62 -14.55 15.41 6.92
CA ARG A 62 -15.87 16.00 7.22
C ARG A 62 -17.04 15.11 6.80
N ALA A 63 -16.90 14.40 5.68
CA ALA A 63 -17.97 13.57 5.09
C ALA A 63 -17.40 12.29 4.44
N PRO A 64 -16.80 11.36 5.21
CA PRO A 64 -16.12 10.19 4.68
C PRO A 64 -17.05 9.29 3.85
N LYS A 65 -18.31 9.14 4.27
CA LYS A 65 -19.31 8.31 3.56
C LYS A 65 -19.77 8.88 2.22
N GLU A 66 -19.51 10.15 1.96
CA GLU A 66 -19.96 10.85 0.74
C GLU A 66 -18.87 10.93 -0.34
N TRP A 67 -17.69 10.34 -0.12
CA TRP A 67 -16.54 10.48 -1.02
C TRP A 67 -16.89 10.20 -2.50
N ALA A 68 -17.74 9.20 -2.76
CA ALA A 68 -18.16 8.82 -4.10
C ALA A 68 -19.07 9.88 -4.73
N ASN A 69 -20.02 10.43 -3.97
CA ASN A 69 -20.89 11.52 -4.42
C ASN A 69 -20.09 12.79 -4.67
N LEU A 70 -19.18 13.14 -3.75
CA LEU A 70 -18.28 14.29 -3.88
C LEU A 70 -17.34 14.15 -5.08
N GLU A 71 -16.91 12.95 -5.44
CA GLU A 71 -16.11 12.73 -6.64
C GLU A 71 -16.95 12.80 -7.92
N ALA A 72 -18.18 12.29 -7.89
CA ALA A 72 -19.09 12.30 -9.04
C ALA A 72 -19.55 13.71 -9.43
N THR A 73 -19.53 14.69 -8.52
CA THR A 73 -19.86 16.08 -8.85
C THR A 73 -18.68 16.86 -9.49
N LYS A 74 -17.46 16.30 -9.48
CA LYS A 74 -16.27 16.94 -10.07
C LYS A 74 -16.24 16.75 -11.58
N ARG A 75 -16.64 17.79 -12.31
CA ARG A 75 -16.64 17.80 -13.78
C ARG A 75 -15.29 17.42 -14.39
N GLN A 76 -14.19 17.97 -13.89
CA GLN A 76 -12.85 17.66 -14.39
C GLN A 76 -12.49 16.18 -14.18
N ALA A 77 -12.78 15.62 -13.00
CA ALA A 77 -12.50 14.22 -12.69
C ALA A 77 -13.27 13.28 -13.62
N LEU A 78 -14.54 13.61 -13.92
CA LEU A 78 -15.35 12.86 -14.89
C LEU A 78 -14.80 12.97 -16.32
N GLN A 79 -14.40 14.16 -16.75
CA GLN A 79 -13.85 14.39 -18.09
C GLN A 79 -12.55 13.62 -18.30
N GLU A 80 -11.62 13.68 -17.35
CA GLU A 80 -10.37 12.91 -17.42
C GLU A 80 -10.60 11.40 -17.26
N GLY A 81 -11.69 11.00 -16.61
CA GLY A 81 -11.98 9.60 -16.31
C GLY A 81 -12.82 8.90 -17.39
N GLY A 82 -13.54 9.67 -18.21
CA GLY A 82 -14.46 9.20 -19.25
C GLY A 82 -15.74 8.57 -18.71
N THR A 83 -15.65 7.71 -17.69
CA THR A 83 -16.79 7.04 -17.06
C THR A 83 -16.80 7.25 -15.54
N LEU A 84 -17.98 7.16 -14.91
CA LEU A 84 -18.10 7.24 -13.45
C LEU A 84 -17.28 6.16 -12.75
N ARG A 85 -17.36 4.89 -13.22
CA ARG A 85 -16.59 3.77 -12.65
C ARG A 85 -15.10 4.04 -12.65
N HIS A 86 -14.57 4.51 -13.79
CA HIS A 86 -13.13 4.77 -13.91
C HIS A 86 -12.70 5.99 -13.06
N THR A 87 -13.56 7.01 -12.97
CA THR A 87 -13.35 8.19 -12.12
C THR A 87 -13.24 7.79 -10.64
N LEU A 88 -14.22 7.04 -10.13
CA LEU A 88 -14.22 6.55 -8.75
C LEU A 88 -13.02 5.63 -8.48
N TRP A 89 -12.66 4.78 -9.44
CA TRP A 89 -11.47 3.91 -9.32
C TRP A 89 -10.18 4.73 -9.21
N ARG A 90 -9.98 5.76 -10.06
CA ARG A 90 -8.82 6.66 -9.97
C ARG A 90 -8.78 7.40 -8.64
N ARG A 91 -9.94 7.84 -8.14
CA ARG A 91 -10.04 8.46 -6.81
C ARG A 91 -9.62 7.50 -5.70
N LEU A 92 -10.10 6.26 -5.72
CA LEU A 92 -9.68 5.23 -4.77
C LEU A 92 -8.17 4.97 -4.86
N GLN A 93 -7.61 4.86 -6.07
CA GLN A 93 -6.17 4.72 -6.27
C GLN A 93 -5.39 5.91 -5.70
N SER A 94 -5.86 7.13 -5.89
CA SER A 94 -5.24 8.35 -5.34
C SER A 94 -5.28 8.38 -3.81
N THR A 95 -6.30 7.79 -3.18
CA THR A 95 -6.37 7.64 -1.72
C THR A 95 -5.42 6.56 -1.21
N VAL A 96 -5.39 5.40 -1.86
CA VAL A 96 -4.66 4.20 -1.39
C VAL A 96 -3.17 4.26 -1.70
N THR A 97 -2.76 4.82 -2.85
CA THR A 97 -1.36 4.85 -3.29
C THR A 97 -0.41 5.48 -2.25
N PRO A 98 -0.68 6.66 -1.68
CA PRO A 98 0.23 7.25 -0.69
C PRO A 98 0.27 6.44 0.62
N ILE A 99 -0.86 5.87 1.07
CA ILE A 99 -0.88 4.99 2.25
C ILE A 99 0.01 3.77 2.03
N LEU A 100 -0.17 3.11 0.87
CA LEU A 100 0.65 1.97 0.49
C LEU A 100 2.13 2.36 0.39
N ALA A 101 2.46 3.54 -0.12
CA ALA A 101 3.85 4.01 -0.19
C ALA A 101 4.47 4.14 1.21
N THR A 102 3.77 4.77 2.16
CA THR A 102 4.23 4.90 3.55
C THR A 102 4.42 3.54 4.21
N MET A 103 3.49 2.60 4.00
CA MET A 103 3.66 1.22 4.49
C MET A 103 4.92 0.58 3.93
N LEU A 104 5.09 0.63 2.60
CA LEU A 104 6.23 0.02 1.93
C LEU A 104 7.56 0.67 2.33
N GLU A 105 7.57 1.97 2.61
CA GLU A 105 8.77 2.67 3.11
C GLU A 105 9.23 2.11 4.45
N VAL A 106 8.31 1.88 5.39
CA VAL A 106 8.66 1.29 6.69
C VAL A 106 9.00 -0.19 6.54
N MET A 107 8.23 -0.93 5.74
CA MET A 107 8.40 -2.36 5.52
C MET A 107 9.69 -2.71 4.79
N ASP A 108 10.14 -1.87 3.86
CA ASP A 108 11.36 -2.11 3.08
C ASP A 108 12.59 -1.40 3.67
N ARG A 109 12.45 -0.78 4.85
CA ARG A 109 13.59 -0.16 5.53
C ARG A 109 14.70 -1.20 5.71
N TYR A 110 15.94 -0.85 5.37
CA TYR A 110 17.08 -1.79 5.35
C TYR A 110 16.87 -3.01 4.43
N SER A 111 16.06 -2.88 3.38
CA SER A 111 15.80 -3.94 2.40
C SER A 111 15.07 -5.16 2.97
N ASN A 112 14.28 -4.98 4.02
CA ASN A 112 13.60 -6.09 4.70
C ASN A 112 12.61 -6.85 3.80
N LEU A 113 12.12 -6.30 2.69
CA LEU A 113 11.29 -7.08 1.75
C LEU A 113 12.08 -8.22 1.08
N ASP A 114 13.41 -8.12 0.98
CA ASP A 114 14.25 -9.21 0.43
C ASP A 114 14.12 -10.49 1.26
N LEU A 115 13.84 -10.35 2.56
CA LEU A 115 13.67 -11.44 3.50
C LEU A 115 12.43 -12.28 3.18
N LEU A 116 11.42 -11.66 2.56
CA LEU A 116 10.20 -12.33 2.11
C LEU A 116 10.36 -12.91 0.68
N SER A 117 11.51 -12.72 0.05
CA SER A 117 11.78 -13.18 -1.32
C SER A 117 12.77 -14.35 -1.34
N GLY A 118 12.30 -15.50 -1.84
CA GLY A 118 13.10 -16.72 -2.00
C GLY A 118 13.23 -17.58 -0.73
N ASP A 119 13.83 -18.76 -0.87
CA ASP A 119 13.94 -19.77 0.19
C ASP A 119 15.10 -19.50 1.19
N ARG A 120 15.40 -18.22 1.45
CA ARG A 120 16.55 -17.82 2.28
C ARG A 120 16.27 -17.85 3.78
N LEU A 121 15.01 -17.72 4.17
CA LEU A 121 14.59 -17.72 5.57
C LEU A 121 13.81 -18.98 5.93
N SER A 122 13.88 -19.35 7.21
CA SER A 122 12.99 -20.37 7.77
C SER A 122 11.55 -19.86 7.82
N GLN A 123 10.58 -20.77 7.75
CA GLN A 123 9.15 -20.42 7.83
C GLN A 123 8.80 -19.64 9.11
N GLY A 124 9.46 -19.93 10.24
CA GLY A 124 9.24 -19.19 11.49
C GLY A 124 9.70 -17.73 11.41
N LEU A 125 10.80 -17.44 10.71
CA LEU A 125 11.25 -16.05 10.52
C LEU A 125 10.37 -15.29 9.52
N ILE A 126 9.88 -15.97 8.49
CA ILE A 126 8.90 -15.39 7.56
C ILE A 126 7.61 -15.05 8.32
N GLN A 127 7.12 -15.96 9.15
CA GLN A 127 5.93 -15.73 9.97
C GLN A 127 6.15 -14.55 10.94
N LEU A 128 7.29 -14.49 11.62
CA LEU A 128 7.63 -13.37 12.50
C LEU A 128 7.58 -12.02 11.75
N TRP A 129 8.08 -11.97 10.51
CA TRP A 129 7.98 -10.77 9.68
C TRP A 129 6.54 -10.37 9.37
N VAL A 130 5.69 -11.35 9.06
CA VAL A 130 4.26 -11.12 8.84
C VAL A 130 3.55 -10.67 10.13
N ASP A 131 3.94 -11.21 11.28
CA ASP A 131 3.39 -10.85 12.59
C ASP A 131 3.79 -9.42 12.98
N ILE A 132 5.04 -9.03 12.75
CA ILE A 132 5.51 -7.64 12.91
C ILE A 132 4.72 -6.70 11.99
N LEU A 133 4.43 -7.14 10.75
CA LEU A 133 3.59 -6.37 9.83
C LEU A 133 2.14 -6.23 10.34
N ALA A 134 1.62 -7.25 11.02
CA ALA A 134 0.27 -7.23 11.56
C ALA A 134 0.13 -6.31 12.78
N ASP A 135 1.21 -6.10 13.53
CA ASP A 135 1.18 -5.31 14.76
C ASP A 135 1.16 -3.79 14.49
N SER A 136 0.05 -3.16 14.84
CA SER A 136 -0.17 -1.72 14.69
C SER A 136 0.62 -0.84 15.66
N GLN A 137 1.15 -1.43 16.74
CA GLN A 137 2.00 -0.75 17.71
C GLN A 137 3.47 -0.72 17.25
N ILE A 138 3.88 -1.70 16.44
CA ILE A 138 5.27 -1.79 15.94
C ILE A 138 5.45 -0.93 14.68
N LEU A 139 4.54 -1.05 13.73
CA LEU A 139 4.57 -0.27 12.49
C LEU A 139 3.55 0.86 12.56
N HIS A 140 3.94 1.97 13.17
CA HIS A 140 3.13 3.19 13.15
C HIS A 140 3.15 3.81 11.75
N LEU A 141 1.98 3.88 11.15
CA LEU A 141 1.77 4.57 9.89
C LEU A 141 1.23 5.95 10.24
N ALA A 142 1.99 7.00 9.94
CA ALA A 142 1.49 8.36 10.09
C ALA A 142 0.24 8.51 9.19
N PRO A 143 -0.83 9.17 9.66
CA PRO A 143 -1.96 9.48 8.80
C PRO A 143 -1.44 10.28 7.60
N PRO A 144 -1.71 9.86 6.36
CA PRO A 144 -1.30 10.66 5.22
C PRO A 144 -2.03 12.00 5.28
N GLU A 145 -1.29 13.10 5.10
CA GLU A 145 -1.90 14.43 5.01
C GLU A 145 -2.98 14.42 3.91
N ASN A 146 -4.11 15.07 4.18
CA ASN A 146 -5.11 15.24 3.15
C ASN A 146 -4.51 16.04 1.98
N PRO A 147 -4.70 15.60 0.72
CA PRO A 147 -4.39 16.44 -0.40
C PRO A 147 -5.22 17.72 -0.26
N ARG A 148 -4.53 18.86 -0.19
CA ARG A 148 -5.13 20.19 -0.17
C ARG A 148 -5.98 20.43 -1.42
#